data_AF-A0A5J9T1F4-F1
#
_entry.id   AF-A0A5J9T1F4-F1
#
_cell.length_a   1.000
_cell.length_b   1.000
_cell.length_c   1.000
_cell.angle_alpha   90.00
_cell.angle_beta   90.00
_cell.angle_gamma   90.00
#
_symmetry.space_group_name_H-M   'P 1'
#
loop_
_entity.id
_entity.type
_entity.pdbx_description
1 polymer ?
#
loop_
_entity_poly.entity_id
_entity_poly.type
_entity_poly.pdbx_seq_one_letter_code
_entity_poly.pdbx_strand_id
1 'polypeptide(L)'
;MNMLASLLSPSPLLTTVSTSTASSQQQQAAAQTVRLPPKPLATTSTALVAAAAAGLLLLSPAPAPCRADPEFSVYYGTAASAANYGGYGGNASKKDTAEYVYEVPEGWKERLVSKVEKGTNGTDSEFFNPRKRAEKEYLTFLSGIRALAPLSAVLDNLALSDVGLQDQIASADDVRSDQRSDGAGQVYYEYEIAGAGAHSLISVTCARNKLYAHFVTAPNAEWGRDEAVLRRLHQSFKTIDPAAPPPVTES
;
A
#
# COMPACT_ATOMS: atom_id res chain seq x y z
N MET A 1 36.66 56.28 24.93
CA MET A 1 37.28 55.67 23.73
C MET A 1 36.44 54.46 23.34
N ASN A 2 35.54 54.61 22.36
CA ASN A 2 35.71 54.37 20.91
C ASN A 2 35.29 52.93 20.57
N MET A 3 34.43 52.61 19.60
CA MET A 3 33.66 53.38 18.63
C MET A 3 32.60 52.44 18.03
N LEU A 4 31.50 53.00 17.55
CA LEU A 4 30.43 52.37 16.75
C LEU A 4 30.93 51.76 15.42
N ALA A 5 30.26 50.72 14.92
CA ALA A 5 29.90 50.62 13.50
C ALA A 5 28.79 49.58 13.27
N SER A 6 27.67 50.08 12.73
CA SER A 6 26.50 49.37 12.21
C SER A 6 26.73 49.05 10.73
N LEU A 7 26.29 47.89 10.22
CA LEU A 7 25.98 47.70 8.80
C LEU A 7 24.80 46.74 8.61
N LEU A 8 23.85 47.22 7.80
CA LEU A 8 22.52 46.71 7.48
C LEU A 8 22.52 45.78 6.24
N SER A 9 21.61 44.78 6.24
CA SER A 9 20.75 44.27 5.13
C SER A 9 21.36 43.80 3.78
N PRO A 10 20.59 43.20 2.83
CA PRO A 10 19.21 42.66 2.88
C PRO A 10 19.05 41.22 2.31
N SER A 11 17.87 40.64 2.52
CA SER A 11 17.35 39.42 1.87
C SER A 11 16.88 39.68 0.42
N PRO A 12 16.90 38.68 -0.49
CA PRO A 12 16.07 38.69 -1.68
C PRO A 12 14.78 37.90 -1.49
N LEU A 13 13.65 38.60 -1.62
CA LEU A 13 12.35 38.05 -2.01
C LEU A 13 12.37 37.82 -3.53
N LEU A 14 12.02 36.61 -3.97
CA LEU A 14 11.72 36.34 -5.38
C LEU A 14 10.27 35.90 -5.50
N THR A 15 9.44 36.90 -5.75
CA THR A 15 8.05 36.81 -6.18
C THR A 15 8.05 36.65 -7.70
N THR A 16 7.52 35.55 -8.23
CA THR A 16 7.18 35.44 -9.66
C THR A 16 5.67 35.25 -9.78
N VAL A 17 5.03 36.31 -10.28
CA VAL A 17 3.62 36.38 -10.66
C VAL A 17 3.55 36.61 -12.17
N SER A 18 2.46 36.10 -12.76
CA SER A 18 1.94 36.30 -14.13
C SER A 18 2.41 35.25 -15.14
N THR A 19 1.57 34.65 -15.99
CA THR A 19 0.34 35.16 -16.60
C THR A 19 -0.64 34.01 -16.92
N SER A 20 -1.86 34.11 -16.39
CA SER A 20 -3.04 33.39 -16.87
C SER A 20 -3.63 34.14 -18.07
N THR A 21 -3.59 33.52 -19.25
CA THR A 21 -4.33 33.97 -20.44
C THR A 21 -5.79 33.51 -20.32
N ALA A 22 -6.63 34.36 -19.74
CA ALA A 22 -8.08 34.27 -19.84
C ALA A 22 -8.52 35.04 -21.09
N SER A 23 -8.94 34.31 -22.12
CA SER A 23 -9.65 34.87 -23.28
C SER A 23 -11.12 35.06 -22.92
N SER A 24 -11.49 36.30 -22.62
CA SER A 24 -12.87 36.76 -22.61
C SER A 24 -13.34 37.04 -24.04
N GLN A 25 -14.29 36.25 -24.55
CA GLN A 25 -15.22 36.71 -25.58
C GLN A 25 -16.64 36.66 -25.01
N GLN A 26 -17.18 37.86 -24.77
CA GLN A 26 -18.60 38.10 -24.64
C GLN A 26 -19.25 37.87 -26.00
N GLN A 27 -20.29 37.04 -26.07
CA GLN A 27 -21.33 37.22 -27.08
C GLN A 27 -22.71 36.77 -26.57
N GLN A 28 -23.50 37.80 -26.27
CA GLN A 28 -24.92 37.99 -26.57
C GLN A 28 -25.96 36.91 -26.27
N ALA A 29 -26.96 37.38 -25.54
CA ALA A 29 -28.29 36.83 -25.37
C ALA A 29 -28.99 36.46 -26.68
N ALA A 30 -29.63 35.30 -26.71
CA ALA A 30 -30.91 35.07 -27.37
C ALA A 30 -31.58 33.83 -26.76
N ALA A 31 -32.68 34.06 -26.04
CA ALA A 31 -33.61 33.00 -25.69
C ALA A 31 -34.23 32.45 -26.98
N GLN A 32 -33.97 31.18 -27.31
CA GLN A 32 -34.74 30.46 -28.33
C GLN A 32 -35.13 29.08 -27.82
N THR A 33 -36.37 29.03 -27.40
CA THR A 33 -37.22 27.86 -27.15
C THR A 33 -37.19 26.90 -28.33
N VAL A 34 -36.58 25.72 -28.18
CA VAL A 34 -36.82 24.59 -29.09
C VAL A 34 -37.71 23.58 -28.38
N ARG A 35 -38.99 23.65 -28.72
CA ARG A 35 -40.03 22.68 -28.37
C ARG A 35 -39.74 21.34 -29.04
N LEU A 36 -39.54 20.29 -28.26
CA LEU A 36 -39.65 18.90 -28.73
C LEU A 36 -41.14 18.55 -28.92
N PRO A 37 -41.55 17.97 -30.05
CA PRO A 37 -42.93 17.51 -30.24
C PRO A 37 -43.15 16.19 -29.48
N PRO A 38 -44.26 16.03 -28.74
CA PRO A 38 -44.68 14.75 -28.20
C PRO A 38 -45.64 14.01 -29.15
N LYS A 39 -45.92 12.73 -28.79
CA LYS A 39 -47.09 11.86 -29.13
C LYS A 39 -46.92 10.90 -30.33
N PRO A 40 -47.76 9.83 -30.48
CA PRO A 40 -48.60 9.07 -29.53
C PRO A 40 -48.49 7.50 -29.58
N LEU A 41 -49.00 6.88 -28.50
CA LEU A 41 -49.86 5.67 -28.34
C LEU A 41 -49.67 4.39 -29.18
N ALA A 42 -49.67 3.24 -28.46
CA ALA A 42 -50.72 2.18 -28.44
C ALA A 42 -50.10 0.75 -28.40
N THR A 43 -50.65 -0.35 -27.88
CA THR A 43 -51.64 -0.74 -26.84
C THR A 43 -51.59 -2.29 -26.80
N THR A 44 -51.79 -2.92 -25.63
CA THR A 44 -52.42 -4.25 -25.35
C THR A 44 -51.80 -5.56 -25.90
N SER A 45 -51.39 -6.47 -24.99
CA SER A 45 -52.08 -7.75 -24.61
C SER A 45 -51.68 -8.92 -25.53
N THR A 46 -51.49 -10.18 -25.15
CA THR A 46 -52.07 -11.05 -24.10
C THR A 46 -51.23 -12.34 -24.10
N ALA A 47 -50.96 -12.99 -22.96
CA ALA A 47 -51.55 -14.27 -22.56
C ALA A 47 -50.48 -15.37 -22.34
N LEU A 48 -50.51 -15.94 -21.13
CA LEU A 48 -49.92 -17.22 -20.75
C LEU A 48 -50.43 -18.36 -21.64
N VAL A 49 -49.55 -19.30 -21.98
CA VAL A 49 -49.90 -20.73 -21.99
C VAL A 49 -48.73 -21.52 -21.41
N ALA A 50 -49.01 -22.23 -20.32
CA ALA A 50 -48.15 -23.24 -19.73
C ALA A 50 -48.29 -24.57 -20.49
N ALA A 51 -47.19 -25.29 -20.69
CA ALA A 51 -47.20 -26.71 -20.98
C ALA A 51 -46.01 -27.37 -20.27
N ALA A 52 -46.32 -28.18 -19.28
CA ALA A 52 -45.40 -29.02 -18.54
C ALA A 52 -45.06 -30.29 -19.35
N ALA A 53 -43.80 -30.70 -19.34
CA ALA A 53 -43.42 -32.10 -19.56
C ALA A 53 -42.12 -32.40 -18.80
N ALA A 54 -42.19 -33.44 -17.98
CA ALA A 54 -41.18 -33.89 -17.06
C ALA A 54 -39.89 -34.37 -17.75
N GLY A 55 -38.76 -33.99 -17.17
CA GLY A 55 -37.44 -34.53 -17.47
C GLY A 55 -36.59 -34.45 -16.21
N LEU A 56 -36.77 -35.43 -15.31
CA LEU A 56 -35.85 -35.69 -14.20
C LEU A 56 -34.51 -36.17 -14.79
N LEU A 57 -33.58 -35.25 -15.00
CA LEU A 57 -32.17 -35.56 -15.19
C LEU A 57 -31.36 -34.71 -14.21
N LEU A 58 -30.65 -35.42 -13.35
CA LEU A 58 -29.65 -34.93 -12.43
C LEU A 58 -28.63 -34.05 -13.18
N LEU A 59 -28.78 -32.72 -13.11
CA LEU A 59 -27.67 -31.81 -13.34
C LEU A 59 -27.19 -31.33 -11.98
N SER A 60 -26.19 -32.04 -11.49
CA SER A 60 -25.28 -31.59 -10.43
C SER A 60 -24.93 -30.12 -10.65
N PRO A 61 -24.96 -29.26 -9.62
CA PRO A 61 -24.36 -27.94 -9.74
C PRO A 61 -22.91 -28.14 -10.17
N ALA A 62 -22.56 -27.63 -11.34
CA ALA A 62 -21.16 -27.54 -11.75
C ALA A 62 -20.43 -26.82 -10.61
N PRO A 63 -19.30 -27.36 -10.09
CA PRO A 63 -18.50 -26.60 -9.14
C PRO A 63 -18.18 -25.28 -9.81
N ALA A 64 -18.49 -24.17 -9.12
CA ALA A 64 -17.98 -22.86 -9.48
C ALA A 64 -16.48 -23.03 -9.76
N PRO A 65 -15.91 -22.34 -10.77
CA PRO A 65 -14.46 -22.39 -10.95
C PRO A 65 -13.87 -21.95 -9.62
N CYS A 66 -13.24 -22.90 -8.92
CA CYS A 66 -12.44 -22.60 -7.76
C CYS A 66 -11.44 -21.57 -8.28
N ARG A 67 -11.58 -20.30 -7.88
CA ARG A 67 -10.56 -19.29 -8.12
C ARG A 67 -9.33 -19.92 -7.50
N ALA A 68 -8.39 -20.36 -8.33
CA ALA A 68 -7.15 -20.94 -7.84
C ALA A 68 -6.61 -19.96 -6.81
N ASP A 69 -6.38 -20.45 -5.58
CA ASP A 69 -5.78 -19.61 -4.57
C ASP A 69 -4.51 -19.02 -5.17
N PRO A 70 -4.29 -17.70 -5.06
CA PRO A 70 -3.11 -17.09 -5.63
C PRO A 70 -1.89 -17.83 -5.07
N GLU A 71 -1.01 -18.27 -5.96
CA GLU A 71 0.25 -18.87 -5.55
C GLU A 71 1.13 -17.77 -4.93
N PHE A 72 1.86 -18.09 -3.85
CA PHE A 72 2.72 -17.14 -3.16
C PHE A 72 4.15 -17.64 -3.15
N SER A 73 5.08 -16.70 -3.30
CA SER A 73 6.52 -16.95 -3.19
C SER A 73 7.08 -16.22 -1.97
N VAL A 74 7.99 -16.85 -1.24
CA VAL A 74 8.60 -16.21 -0.06
C VAL A 74 9.73 -15.27 -0.51
N TYR A 75 9.60 -14.00 -0.19
CA TYR A 75 10.66 -13.02 -0.34
C TYR A 75 11.59 -13.01 0.88
N TYR A 76 12.89 -12.87 0.64
CA TYR A 76 13.94 -12.81 1.65
C TYR A 76 14.64 -11.47 1.56
N GLY A 77 14.37 -10.60 2.52
CA GLY A 77 14.94 -9.26 2.56
C GLY A 77 16.03 -9.11 3.60
N THR A 78 17.00 -8.25 3.33
CA THR A 78 18.26 -8.17 4.10
C THR A 78 18.36 -6.92 4.96
N ALA A 79 17.50 -5.91 4.76
CA ALA A 79 17.55 -4.63 5.47
C ALA A 79 18.98 -4.02 5.49
N ALA A 80 19.73 -4.21 4.40
CA ALA A 80 21.10 -3.74 4.30
C ALA A 80 21.12 -2.21 4.17
N SER A 81 22.04 -1.51 4.85
CA SER A 81 22.12 -0.05 4.74
C SER A 81 22.37 0.44 3.31
N ALA A 82 22.06 1.70 3.03
CA ALA A 82 22.33 2.32 1.72
C ALA A 82 23.82 2.29 1.33
N ALA A 83 24.74 2.13 2.29
CA ALA A 83 26.17 1.95 2.01
C ALA A 83 26.45 0.61 1.30
N ASN A 84 25.62 -0.41 1.54
CA ASN A 84 25.71 -1.74 0.93
C ASN A 84 24.76 -1.88 -0.27
N TYR A 85 24.35 -0.75 -0.86
CA TYR A 85 23.52 -0.73 -2.06
C TYR A 85 24.25 -1.39 -3.24
N GLY A 86 23.60 -2.36 -3.89
CA GLY A 86 24.21 -3.21 -4.92
C GLY A 86 24.49 -4.65 -4.47
N GLY A 87 24.25 -4.95 -3.19
CA GLY A 87 24.35 -6.30 -2.65
C GLY A 87 25.75 -6.67 -2.14
N TYR A 88 25.82 -7.78 -1.43
CA TYR A 88 27.06 -8.39 -0.99
C TYR A 88 27.66 -9.15 -2.19
N GLY A 89 28.78 -8.69 -2.75
CA GLY A 89 29.43 -9.39 -3.85
C GLY A 89 29.85 -10.81 -3.44
N GLY A 90 29.35 -11.83 -4.14
CA GLY A 90 29.63 -13.24 -3.89
C GLY A 90 28.42 -14.16 -4.13
N ASN A 91 28.60 -15.48 -4.08
CA ASN A 91 27.54 -16.50 -4.23
C ASN A 91 26.58 -16.57 -3.02
N ALA A 92 26.47 -15.51 -2.21
CA ALA A 92 25.62 -15.51 -1.03
C ALA A 92 24.14 -15.49 -1.45
N SER A 93 23.36 -16.48 -1.00
CA SER A 93 21.92 -16.47 -1.24
C SER A 93 21.27 -15.37 -0.40
N LYS A 94 20.25 -14.69 -0.94
CA LYS A 94 19.42 -13.75 -0.16
C LYS A 94 18.85 -14.42 1.08
N LYS A 95 18.60 -15.73 1.03
CA LYS A 95 18.11 -16.55 2.14
C LYS A 95 19.08 -16.59 3.33
N ASP A 96 20.38 -16.65 3.07
CA ASP A 96 21.41 -16.80 4.11
C ASP A 96 21.66 -15.49 4.87
N THR A 97 21.31 -14.37 4.24
CA THR A 97 21.51 -13.01 4.78
C THR A 97 20.19 -12.34 5.14
N ALA A 98 19.08 -13.07 5.06
CA ALA A 98 17.76 -12.55 5.32
C ALA A 98 17.59 -12.13 6.77
N GLU A 99 17.04 -10.94 6.98
CA GLU A 99 16.65 -10.43 8.30
C GLU A 99 15.13 -10.51 8.51
N TYR A 100 14.37 -10.58 7.43
CA TYR A 100 12.92 -10.74 7.44
C TYR A 100 12.45 -11.49 6.19
N VAL A 101 11.21 -11.97 6.24
CA VAL A 101 10.52 -12.59 5.11
C VAL A 101 9.05 -12.21 5.08
N TYR A 102 8.46 -12.28 3.89
CA TYR A 102 7.02 -12.20 3.67
C TYR A 102 6.67 -12.93 2.36
N GLU A 103 5.40 -13.26 2.18
CA GLU A 103 4.87 -13.94 1.01
C GLU A 103 4.41 -12.93 -0.04
N VAL A 104 4.95 -13.00 -1.26
CA VAL A 104 4.54 -12.16 -2.39
C VAL A 104 3.64 -12.95 -3.34
N PRO A 105 2.46 -12.43 -3.72
CA PRO A 105 1.60 -13.08 -4.70
C PRO A 105 2.31 -13.25 -6.05
N GLU A 106 2.06 -14.38 -6.72
CA GLU A 106 2.63 -14.65 -8.03
C GLU A 106 2.22 -13.57 -9.05
N GLY A 107 3.17 -13.19 -9.90
CA GLY A 107 2.99 -12.18 -10.93
C GLY A 107 3.18 -10.73 -10.48
N TRP A 108 3.36 -10.47 -9.17
CA TRP A 108 3.82 -9.18 -8.69
C TRP A 108 5.28 -8.94 -9.10
N LYS A 109 5.63 -7.68 -9.33
CA LYS A 109 6.98 -7.28 -9.76
C LYS A 109 7.69 -6.52 -8.67
N GLU A 110 8.94 -6.89 -8.41
CA GLU A 110 9.85 -6.11 -7.56
C GLU A 110 10.18 -4.80 -8.29
N ARG A 111 9.97 -3.67 -7.63
CA ARG A 111 10.51 -2.38 -8.07
C ARG A 111 11.93 -2.28 -7.56
N LEU A 112 12.85 -1.88 -8.44
CA LEU A 112 14.19 -1.53 -8.00
C LEU A 112 14.14 -0.29 -7.11
N VAL A 113 14.37 -0.48 -5.82
CA VAL A 113 14.56 0.60 -4.84
C VAL A 113 15.93 1.21 -5.07
N SER A 114 16.03 2.54 -5.10
CA SER A 114 17.30 3.24 -5.32
C SER A 114 18.12 3.46 -4.04
N LYS A 115 19.41 3.76 -4.19
CA LYS A 115 20.29 4.10 -3.05
C LYS A 115 19.76 5.29 -2.26
N VAL A 116 19.14 6.26 -2.94
CA VAL A 116 18.58 7.48 -2.34
C VAL A 116 17.35 7.14 -1.50
N GLU A 117 16.41 6.36 -2.05
CA GLU A 117 15.22 5.92 -1.31
C GLU A 117 15.58 5.10 -0.08
N LYS A 118 16.51 4.16 -0.24
CA LYS A 118 17.04 3.37 0.89
C LYS A 118 17.73 4.24 1.94
N GLY A 119 18.44 5.29 1.52
CA GLY A 119 19.16 6.19 2.43
C GLY A 119 18.27 7.22 3.13
N THR A 120 17.14 7.59 2.51
CA THR A 120 16.27 8.67 3.00
C THR A 120 15.08 8.13 3.77
N ASN A 121 14.39 7.13 3.21
CA ASN A 121 13.14 6.60 3.76
C ASN A 121 13.34 5.20 4.36
N GLY A 122 14.53 4.62 4.22
CA GLY A 122 14.80 3.26 4.71
C GLY A 122 14.14 2.16 3.89
N THR A 123 13.60 2.45 2.69
CA THR A 123 12.97 1.44 1.83
C THR A 123 13.98 0.34 1.47
N ASP A 124 13.63 -0.92 1.74
CA ASP A 124 14.45 -2.09 1.44
C ASP A 124 13.91 -2.86 0.24
N SER A 125 12.60 -3.08 0.21
CA SER A 125 11.89 -3.78 -0.86
C SER A 125 10.59 -3.06 -1.20
N GLU A 126 10.16 -3.21 -2.45
CA GLU A 126 8.83 -2.79 -2.91
C GLU A 126 8.37 -3.74 -4.01
N PHE A 127 7.15 -4.25 -3.88
CA PHE A 127 6.49 -5.05 -4.89
C PHE A 127 5.17 -4.40 -5.29
N PHE A 128 4.79 -4.53 -6.56
CA PHE A 128 3.51 -4.02 -7.04
C PHE A 128 2.84 -5.00 -7.99
N ASN A 129 1.52 -4.94 -8.03
CA ASN A 129 0.74 -5.67 -9.02
C ASN A 129 0.89 -4.97 -10.39
N PRO A 130 1.48 -5.61 -11.42
CA PRO A 130 1.69 -4.95 -12.71
C PRO A 130 0.38 -4.61 -13.44
N ARG A 131 -0.73 -5.26 -13.09
CA ARG A 131 -2.07 -4.95 -13.62
C ARG A 131 -2.74 -3.82 -12.84
N LYS A 132 -2.35 -3.62 -11.58
CA LYS A 132 -2.93 -2.66 -10.64
C LYS A 132 -1.80 -1.92 -9.94
N ARG A 133 -1.10 -1.05 -10.65
CA ARG A 133 0.17 -0.44 -10.16
C ARG A 133 0.06 0.32 -8.83
N ALA A 134 -1.12 0.78 -8.46
CA ALA A 134 -1.36 1.46 -7.19
C ALA A 134 -1.57 0.48 -6.01
N GLU A 135 -1.80 -0.80 -6.29
CA GLU A 135 -1.74 -1.90 -5.33
C GLU A 135 -0.28 -2.32 -5.20
N LYS A 136 0.29 -2.05 -4.03
CA LYS A 136 1.71 -2.28 -3.76
C LYS A 136 1.95 -2.64 -2.30
N GLU A 137 3.10 -3.26 -2.10
CA GLU A 137 3.70 -3.55 -0.81
C GLU A 137 5.09 -2.95 -0.80
N TYR A 138 5.52 -2.44 0.34
CA TYR A 138 6.90 -2.04 0.54
C TYR A 138 7.29 -2.21 2.00
N LEU A 139 8.56 -2.47 2.22
CA LEU A 139 9.14 -2.55 3.54
C LEU A 139 10.19 -1.48 3.74
N THR A 140 10.12 -0.82 4.88
CA THR A 140 11.14 0.12 5.35
C THR A 140 11.81 -0.41 6.62
N PHE A 141 13.05 0.02 6.85
CA PHE A 141 13.73 -0.21 8.11
C PHE A 141 14.45 1.04 8.62
N LEU A 142 14.54 1.15 9.94
CA LEU A 142 15.24 2.21 10.66
C LEU A 142 16.23 1.56 11.63
N SER A 143 17.52 1.83 11.45
CA SER A 143 18.57 1.28 12.32
C SER A 143 18.70 2.06 13.63
N GLY A 144 19.18 1.42 14.69
CA GLY A 144 19.40 2.05 16.00
C GLY A 144 18.20 1.97 16.95
N ILE A 145 17.09 1.37 16.51
CA ILE A 145 15.87 1.22 17.32
C ILE A 145 15.83 -0.21 17.88
N ARG A 146 15.87 -0.33 19.22
CA ARG A 146 15.89 -1.62 19.94
C ARG A 146 14.54 -2.07 20.46
N ALA A 147 13.62 -1.14 20.64
CA ALA A 147 12.31 -1.37 21.21
C ALA A 147 11.30 -0.47 20.53
N LEU A 148 10.07 -0.96 20.41
CA LEU A 148 8.97 -0.17 19.90
C LEU A 148 8.63 0.95 20.89
N ALA A 149 8.35 2.14 20.37
CA ALA A 149 7.69 3.19 21.14
C ALA A 149 6.26 2.74 21.53
N PRO A 150 5.51 3.46 22.38
CA PRO A 150 4.11 3.12 22.63
C PRO A 150 3.31 3.00 21.33
N LEU A 151 2.37 2.04 21.27
CA LEU A 151 1.55 1.74 20.08
C LEU A 151 0.95 3.01 19.45
N SER A 152 0.45 3.94 20.26
CA SER A 152 -0.16 5.19 19.78
C SER A 152 0.82 6.15 19.08
N ALA A 153 2.14 6.03 19.33
CA ALA A 153 3.14 6.96 18.81
C ALA A 153 3.92 6.41 17.61
N VAL A 154 3.95 5.09 17.43
CA VAL A 154 4.77 4.47 16.38
C VAL A 154 4.25 4.87 14.99
N LEU A 155 2.93 4.87 14.77
CA LEU A 155 2.35 5.23 13.49
C LEU A 155 2.68 6.69 13.08
N ASP A 156 2.52 7.63 14.01
CA ASP A 156 2.85 9.05 13.78
C ASP A 156 4.34 9.24 13.47
N ASN A 157 5.21 8.53 14.18
CA ASN A 157 6.65 8.59 13.94
C ASN A 157 7.04 8.05 12.55
N LEU A 158 6.37 7.02 12.04
CA LEU A 158 6.59 6.50 10.69
C LEU A 158 6.15 7.50 9.62
N ALA A 159 5.02 8.17 9.85
CA ALA A 159 4.47 9.18 8.93
C ALA A 159 5.39 10.40 8.75
N LEU A 160 6.31 10.68 9.68
CA LEU A 160 7.30 11.75 9.53
C LEU A 160 8.23 11.56 8.32
N SER A 161 8.48 10.31 7.92
CA SER A 161 9.32 9.95 6.78
C SER A 161 8.53 9.55 5.53
N ASP A 162 7.20 9.47 5.61
CA ASP A 162 6.33 9.08 4.51
C ASP A 162 5.15 10.04 4.39
N VAL A 163 5.28 10.96 3.43
CA VAL A 163 4.26 11.98 3.14
C VAL A 163 2.94 11.34 2.68
N GLY A 164 3.00 10.22 1.94
CA GLY A 164 1.80 9.53 1.47
C GLY A 164 1.02 8.91 2.63
N LEU A 165 1.73 8.32 3.59
CA LEU A 165 1.15 7.84 4.83
C LEU A 165 0.58 9.00 5.67
N GLN A 166 1.32 10.11 5.79
CA GLN A 166 0.86 11.29 6.51
C GLN A 166 -0.46 11.82 5.95
N ASP A 167 -0.56 11.96 4.62
CA ASP A 167 -1.78 12.40 3.94
C ASP A 167 -2.93 11.40 4.13
N GLN A 168 -2.63 10.10 4.10
CA GLN A 168 -3.62 9.05 4.32
C GLN A 168 -4.16 9.07 5.76
N ILE A 169 -3.30 9.24 6.76
CA ILE A 169 -3.72 9.37 8.17
C ILE A 169 -4.57 10.65 8.35
N ALA A 170 -4.17 11.76 7.75
CA ALA A 170 -4.90 13.03 7.85
C ALA A 170 -6.30 12.98 7.20
N SER A 171 -6.50 12.10 6.23
CA SER A 171 -7.77 11.90 5.50
C SER A 171 -8.44 10.56 5.82
N ALA A 172 -8.02 9.90 6.91
CA ALA A 172 -8.56 8.60 7.32
C ALA A 172 -9.98 8.74 7.87
N ASP A 173 -10.87 7.85 7.41
CA ASP A 173 -12.18 7.66 8.01
C ASP A 173 -12.08 6.85 9.31
N ASP A 174 -11.16 5.87 9.34
CA ASP A 174 -10.90 5.02 10.50
C ASP A 174 -9.42 4.60 10.56
N VAL A 175 -8.88 4.57 11.78
CA VAL A 175 -7.52 4.07 12.08
C VAL A 175 -7.62 3.10 13.24
N ARG A 176 -7.31 1.83 12.99
CA ARG A 176 -7.26 0.78 14.00
C ARG A 176 -5.82 0.42 14.31
N SER A 177 -5.58 0.09 15.56
CA SER A 177 -4.28 -0.38 16.05
C SER A 177 -4.48 -1.62 16.90
N ASP A 178 -3.67 -2.64 16.67
CA ASP A 178 -3.65 -3.88 17.44
C ASP A 178 -2.20 -4.34 17.71
N GLN A 179 -2.05 -5.32 18.59
CA GLN A 179 -0.78 -5.94 18.93
C GLN A 179 -0.87 -7.46 18.77
N ARG A 180 0.00 -8.01 17.92
CA ARG A 180 0.18 -9.46 17.71
C ARG A 180 1.52 -9.91 18.27
N SER A 181 1.60 -11.16 18.74
CA SER A 181 2.88 -11.84 18.99
C SER A 181 2.95 -13.16 18.21
N ASP A 182 4.12 -13.52 17.72
CA ASP A 182 4.34 -14.71 16.87
C ASP A 182 4.63 -16.01 17.65
N GLY A 183 4.37 -16.01 18.96
CA GLY A 183 4.61 -17.16 19.84
C GLY A 183 6.09 -17.38 20.20
N ALA A 184 7.03 -16.84 19.42
CA ALA A 184 8.45 -16.78 19.76
C ALA A 184 8.81 -15.57 20.66
N GLY A 185 7.81 -14.75 20.98
CA GLY A 185 7.94 -13.57 21.83
C GLY A 185 8.24 -12.29 21.05
N GLN A 186 8.35 -12.35 19.72
CA GLN A 186 8.42 -11.13 18.92
C GLN A 186 7.05 -10.45 18.93
N VAL A 187 7.07 -9.13 19.09
CA VAL A 187 5.87 -8.29 19.09
C VAL A 187 5.77 -7.56 17.76
N TYR A 188 4.56 -7.58 17.19
CA TYR A 188 4.19 -6.84 15.99
C TYR A 188 3.06 -5.89 16.35
N TYR A 189 3.20 -4.63 15.98
CA TYR A 189 2.12 -3.65 16.02
C TYR A 189 1.47 -3.61 14.65
N GLU A 190 0.16 -3.74 14.62
CA GLU A 190 -0.62 -3.78 13.40
C GLU A 190 -1.50 -2.54 13.34
N TYR A 191 -1.50 -1.86 12.20
CA TYR A 191 -2.36 -0.73 11.93
C TYR A 191 -3.16 -0.97 10.67
N GLU A 192 -4.44 -0.63 10.72
CA GLU A 192 -5.34 -0.63 9.56
C GLU A 192 -5.88 0.78 9.38
N ILE A 193 -5.62 1.37 8.22
CA ILE A 193 -6.02 2.74 7.89
C ILE A 193 -6.98 2.67 6.70
N ALA A 194 -8.24 2.96 6.97
CA ALA A 194 -9.25 3.15 5.94
C ALA A 194 -9.32 4.65 5.61
N GLY A 195 -8.74 5.05 4.48
CA GLY A 195 -8.78 6.43 4.00
C GLY A 195 -9.70 6.62 2.80
N ALA A 196 -10.01 7.89 2.51
CA ALA A 196 -10.92 8.24 1.42
C ALA A 196 -10.47 7.72 0.03
N GLY A 197 -9.16 7.65 -0.22
CA GLY A 197 -8.59 7.20 -1.50
C GLY A 197 -8.01 5.78 -1.50
N ALA A 198 -7.50 5.32 -0.36
CA ALA A 198 -6.78 4.07 -0.26
C ALA A 198 -6.91 3.46 1.14
N HIS A 199 -6.71 2.15 1.19
CA HIS A 199 -6.68 1.36 2.40
C HIS A 199 -5.26 0.80 2.59
N SER A 200 -4.72 0.93 3.81
CA SER A 200 -3.37 0.48 4.15
C SER A 200 -3.34 -0.41 5.39
N LEU A 201 -2.55 -1.48 5.32
CA LEU A 201 -2.18 -2.32 6.45
C LEU A 201 -0.69 -2.13 6.76
N ILE A 202 -0.34 -1.92 8.02
CA ILE A 202 1.03 -1.61 8.44
C ILE A 202 1.42 -2.50 9.61
N SER A 203 2.49 -3.29 9.45
CA SER A 203 3.00 -4.17 10.50
C SER A 203 4.38 -3.69 10.92
N VAL A 204 4.55 -3.40 12.20
CA VAL A 204 5.76 -2.78 12.74
C VAL A 204 6.35 -3.64 13.83
N THR A 205 7.65 -3.88 13.76
CA THR A 205 8.35 -4.73 14.73
C THR A 205 9.79 -4.25 14.93
N CYS A 206 10.40 -4.59 16.06
CA CYS A 206 11.81 -4.33 16.33
C CYS A 206 12.57 -5.65 16.48
N ALA A 207 13.61 -5.83 15.67
CA ALA A 207 14.54 -6.95 15.77
C ALA A 207 15.95 -6.51 15.33
N ARG A 208 17.01 -7.16 15.84
CA ARG A 208 18.41 -6.88 15.44
C ARG A 208 18.81 -5.40 15.51
N ASN A 209 18.32 -4.64 16.52
CA ASN A 209 18.56 -3.20 16.67
C ASN A 209 18.09 -2.37 15.45
N LYS A 210 17.03 -2.86 14.78
CA LYS A 210 16.31 -2.16 13.71
C LYS A 210 14.82 -2.23 13.98
N LEU A 211 14.11 -1.18 13.59
CA LEU A 211 12.66 -1.20 13.39
C LEU A 211 12.39 -1.56 11.94
N TYR A 212 11.44 -2.46 11.71
CA TYR A 212 10.92 -2.82 10.39
C TYR A 212 9.47 -2.41 10.34
N ALA A 213 9.06 -1.79 9.24
CA ALA A 213 7.67 -1.45 8.96
C ALA A 213 7.30 -1.96 7.56
N HIS A 214 6.38 -2.91 7.53
CA HIS A 214 5.84 -3.52 6.32
C HIS A 214 4.49 -2.88 5.99
N PHE A 215 4.37 -2.33 4.79
CA PHE A 215 3.21 -1.59 4.33
C PHE A 215 2.56 -2.32 3.15
N VAL A 216 1.26 -2.53 3.23
CA VAL A 216 0.45 -3.05 2.12
C VAL A 216 -0.65 -2.03 1.85
N THR A 217 -0.67 -1.45 0.65
CA THR A 217 -1.61 -0.38 0.28
C THR A 217 -2.32 -0.72 -1.02
N ALA A 218 -3.62 -0.42 -1.09
CA ALA A 218 -4.39 -0.50 -2.32
C ALA A 218 -5.46 0.61 -2.38
N PRO A 219 -5.78 1.11 -3.58
CA PRO A 219 -6.95 1.97 -3.76
C PRO A 219 -8.23 1.24 -3.35
N ASN A 220 -9.22 1.97 -2.83
CA ASN A 220 -10.45 1.37 -2.29
C ASN A 220 -11.19 0.45 -3.28
N ALA A 221 -11.14 0.77 -4.58
CA ALA A 221 -11.75 -0.04 -5.64
C ALA A 221 -11.09 -1.43 -5.81
N GLU A 222 -9.78 -1.53 -5.55
CA GLU A 222 -9.03 -2.79 -5.63
C GLU A 222 -8.98 -3.51 -4.28
N TRP A 223 -8.96 -2.75 -3.19
CA TRP A 223 -9.02 -3.29 -1.82
C TRP A 223 -10.16 -4.28 -1.66
N GLY A 224 -11.41 -3.90 -1.98
CA GLY A 224 -12.55 -4.79 -1.82
C GLY A 224 -12.52 -6.05 -2.70
N ARG A 225 -11.70 -6.08 -3.76
CA ARG A 225 -11.58 -7.23 -4.66
C ARG A 225 -10.50 -8.22 -4.21
N ASP A 226 -9.41 -7.70 -3.65
CA ASP A 226 -8.21 -8.48 -3.32
C ASP A 226 -7.87 -8.44 -1.82
N GLU A 227 -8.80 -8.01 -0.97
CA GLU A 227 -8.63 -7.89 0.49
C GLU A 227 -8.01 -9.14 1.11
N ALA A 228 -8.49 -10.33 0.75
CA ALA A 228 -7.95 -11.59 1.28
C ALA A 228 -6.47 -11.81 0.91
N VAL A 229 -6.07 -11.41 -0.30
CA VAL A 229 -4.69 -11.51 -0.79
C VAL A 229 -3.80 -10.52 -0.05
N LEU A 230 -4.27 -9.28 0.07
CA LEU A 230 -3.55 -8.19 0.75
C LEU A 230 -3.39 -8.45 2.24
N ARG A 231 -4.42 -8.97 2.91
CA ARG A 231 -4.35 -9.38 4.32
C ARG A 231 -3.40 -10.55 4.52
N ARG A 232 -3.38 -11.55 3.62
CA ARG A 232 -2.42 -12.66 3.69
C ARG A 232 -0.98 -12.18 3.51
N LEU A 233 -0.73 -11.36 2.49
CA LEU A 233 0.57 -10.71 2.26
C LEU A 233 1.02 -9.97 3.52
N HIS A 234 0.13 -9.17 4.11
CA HIS A 234 0.40 -8.45 5.35
C HIS A 234 0.73 -9.36 6.54
N GLN A 235 -0.09 -10.39 6.78
CA GLN A 235 0.03 -11.31 7.92
C GLN A 235 1.26 -12.22 7.83
N SER A 236 1.74 -12.49 6.61
CA SER A 236 2.92 -13.32 6.34
C SER A 236 4.24 -12.70 6.79
N PHE A 237 4.26 -11.38 7.02
CA PHE A 237 5.46 -10.67 7.44
C PHE A 237 5.96 -11.16 8.80
N LYS A 238 7.25 -11.52 8.83
CA LYS A 238 7.96 -11.91 10.04
C LYS A 238 9.45 -11.57 9.95
N THR A 239 10.05 -11.24 11.08
CA THR A 239 11.51 -11.14 11.21
C THR A 239 12.13 -12.51 11.43
N ILE A 240 13.32 -12.72 10.89
CA ILE A 240 14.10 -13.93 11.18
C ILE A 240 14.96 -13.64 12.41
N ASP A 241 14.68 -14.36 13.48
CA ASP A 241 15.53 -14.34 14.67
C ASP A 241 16.74 -15.28 14.45
N PRO A 242 17.99 -14.81 14.58
CA PRO A 242 19.13 -15.71 14.63
C PRO A 242 19.14 -16.61 15.88
N ALA A 243 18.35 -16.31 16.92
CA ALA A 243 18.28 -17.12 18.15
C ALA A 243 17.23 -18.25 18.11
N ALA A 244 16.40 -18.33 17.06
CA ALA A 244 15.48 -19.44 16.88
C ALA A 244 16.24 -20.68 16.37
N PRO A 245 16.12 -21.86 17.02
CA PRO A 245 16.69 -23.08 16.49
C PRO A 245 16.11 -23.37 15.09
N PRO A 246 16.92 -23.86 14.13
CA PRO A 246 16.43 -24.12 12.79
C PRO A 246 15.24 -25.09 12.84
N PRO A 247 14.26 -24.94 11.94
CA PRO A 247 13.13 -25.86 11.87
C PRO A 247 13.68 -27.26 11.63
N VAL A 248 13.35 -28.19 12.52
CA VAL A 248 13.73 -29.60 12.40
C VAL A 248 13.01 -30.13 11.17
N THR A 249 13.73 -30.23 10.05
CA THR A 249 13.26 -30.99 8.90
C THR A 249 13.35 -32.46 9.27
N GLU A 250 12.22 -33.07 9.65
CA GLU A 250 12.09 -34.53 9.57
C GLU A 250 12.34 -34.96 8.11
N SER A 251 13.24 -35.92 7.96
CA SER A 251 13.74 -36.44 6.68
C SER A 251 12.77 -37.41 6.02
#